data_AF-A0A954YAC1-F1
#
_entry.id   AF-A0A954YAC1-F1
#
_cell.length_a   1.000
_cell.length_b   1.000
_cell.length_c   1.000
_cell.angle_alpha   90.00
_cell.angle_beta   90.00
_cell.angle_gamma   90.00
#
_symmetry.space_group_name_H-M   'P 1'
#
loop_
_entity.id
_entity.type
_entity.pdbx_description
1 polymer ?
#
loop_
_entity_poly.entity_id
_entity_poly.type
_entity_poly.pdbx_seq_one_letter_code
_entity_poly.pdbx_strand_id
1 'polypeptide(L)'
;MMRLIAIVIAGMGMALVGAGCEAPPKGQVPSDVRILNTDSRPTVKPREVEPTRVPARDDIIEIIQYWPRDPWGLRDGRVRAFRVATYFVSGKTEKGAFVDGVIRAHLYRLYADDKGDPQRELAHEWELPASEAMGFAVRKAAIGGYYYGFILSWPDDLNLGGDWVQIVFSYQRNDGREIESPPKLLRVPMDNATLPTNLPRRGG
;
A
#
# COMPACT_ATOMS: atom_id res chain seq x y z
N MET A 1 23.06 -36.24 10.99
CA MET A 1 22.57 -36.43 12.38
C MET A 1 21.46 -35.42 12.63
N MET A 2 20.20 -35.80 12.41
CA MET A 2 19.03 -34.92 12.54
C MET A 2 18.48 -35.02 13.97
N ARG A 3 18.36 -33.89 14.66
CA ARG A 3 17.73 -33.82 15.99
C ARG A 3 16.27 -33.39 15.84
N LEU A 4 15.37 -34.31 16.16
CA LEU A 4 13.94 -34.08 16.34
C LEU A 4 13.73 -33.30 17.65
N ILE A 5 13.04 -32.16 17.60
CA ILE A 5 12.57 -31.44 18.79
C ILE A 5 11.04 -31.57 18.82
N ALA A 6 10.54 -32.32 19.81
CA ALA A 6 9.12 -32.43 20.11
C ALA A 6 8.70 -31.24 20.99
N ILE A 7 7.70 -30.48 20.54
CA ILE A 7 7.09 -29.40 21.32
C ILE A 7 5.76 -29.90 21.86
N VAL A 8 5.66 -29.97 23.18
CA VAL A 8 4.43 -30.26 23.93
C VAL A 8 3.66 -28.95 24.10
N ILE A 9 2.46 -28.86 23.52
CA ILE A 9 1.56 -27.73 23.71
C ILE A 9 0.57 -28.09 24.83
N ALA A 10 0.74 -27.48 26.00
CA ALA A 10 -0.23 -27.52 27.08
C ALA A 10 -1.39 -26.57 26.76
N GLY A 11 -2.58 -27.12 26.58
CA GLY A 11 -3.82 -26.37 26.38
C GLY A 11 -4.24 -25.62 27.64
N MET A 12 -4.54 -24.33 27.49
CA MET A 12 -5.12 -23.51 28.54
C MET A 12 -6.45 -22.95 28.02
N GLY A 13 -7.54 -23.38 28.65
CA GLY A 13 -8.91 -23.11 28.26
C GLY A 13 -9.30 -21.63 28.43
N MET A 14 -10.15 -21.16 27.53
CA MET A 14 -10.72 -19.82 27.58
C MET A 14 -12.23 -19.94 27.86
N ALA A 15 -12.63 -19.47 29.05
CA ALA A 15 -14.03 -19.35 29.44
C ALA A 15 -14.66 -18.15 28.71
N LEU A 16 -15.76 -18.41 28.00
CA LEU A 16 -16.62 -17.40 27.38
C LEU A 16 -17.50 -16.76 28.46
N VAL A 17 -17.24 -15.50 28.81
CA VAL A 17 -18.20 -14.64 29.52
C VAL A 17 -18.87 -13.75 28.48
N GLY A 18 -20.10 -14.09 28.13
CA GLY A 18 -20.96 -13.25 27.29
C GLY A 18 -21.47 -12.05 28.07
N ALA A 19 -20.99 -10.86 27.73
CA ALA A 19 -21.65 -9.61 28.10
C ALA A 19 -22.64 -9.25 26.99
N GLY A 20 -23.94 -9.28 27.31
CA GLY A 20 -25.00 -8.83 26.41
C GLY A 20 -24.88 -7.33 26.16
N CYS A 21 -24.83 -6.93 24.89
CA CYS A 21 -25.04 -5.55 24.50
C CYS A 21 -26.54 -5.25 24.52
N GLU A 22 -26.98 -4.54 25.56
CA GLU A 22 -28.30 -3.95 25.64
C GLU A 22 -28.41 -2.84 24.57
N ALA A 23 -29.32 -3.02 23.62
CA ALA A 23 -29.54 -2.04 22.55
C ALA A 23 -30.22 -0.79 23.12
N PRO A 24 -29.72 0.43 22.83
CA PRO A 24 -30.35 1.64 23.30
C PRO A 24 -31.74 1.83 22.66
N PRO A 25 -32.74 2.33 23.42
CA PRO A 25 -34.08 2.57 22.91
C PRO A 25 -34.05 3.60 21.78
N LYS A 26 -34.68 3.26 20.66
CA LYS A 26 -34.99 4.20 19.58
C LYS A 26 -36.05 5.18 20.06
N GLY A 27 -35.67 6.43 20.28
CA GLY A 27 -36.65 7.50 20.38
C GLY A 27 -36.25 8.64 21.28
N GLN A 28 -35.63 9.66 20.68
CA GLN A 28 -35.90 11.09 20.86
C GLN A 28 -34.67 11.85 20.38
N VAL A 29 -34.78 12.47 19.20
CA VAL A 29 -33.85 13.52 18.79
C VAL A 29 -34.41 14.81 19.38
N PRO A 30 -33.71 15.48 20.31
CA PRO A 30 -34.12 16.78 20.81
C PRO A 30 -34.03 17.80 19.68
N SER A 31 -35.15 18.44 19.34
CA SER A 31 -35.27 19.39 18.23
C SER A 31 -34.60 20.75 18.47
N ASP A 32 -33.85 20.93 19.56
CA ASP A 32 -33.37 22.24 20.03
C ASP A 32 -31.84 22.36 20.09
N VAL A 33 -31.10 21.67 19.21
CA VAL A 33 -29.68 22.00 18.98
C VAL A 33 -29.61 23.13 17.96
N ARG A 34 -29.64 24.38 18.45
CA ARG A 34 -29.22 25.54 17.67
C ARG A 34 -27.76 25.35 17.27
N ILE A 35 -27.54 25.00 16.01
CA ILE A 35 -26.22 24.98 15.39
C ILE A 35 -25.70 26.41 15.42
N LEU A 36 -24.88 26.73 16.43
CA LEU A 36 -24.04 27.92 16.45
C LEU A 36 -23.05 27.75 15.30
N ASN A 37 -23.38 28.41 14.19
CA ASN A 37 -22.53 28.63 13.03
C ASN A 37 -21.22 29.27 13.51
N THR A 38 -20.24 28.43 13.82
CA THR A 38 -18.91 28.84 14.30
C THR A 38 -17.83 28.22 13.42
N ASP A 39 -18.03 28.26 12.09
CA ASP A 39 -16.98 27.92 11.12
C ASP A 39 -16.25 29.19 10.67
N SER A 40 -15.76 29.95 11.64
CA SER A 40 -14.67 30.91 11.44
C SER A 40 -13.36 30.29 11.92
N ARG A 41 -13.08 29.04 11.52
CA ARG A 41 -11.73 28.49 11.70
C ARG A 41 -10.82 29.26 10.76
N PRO A 42 -9.80 29.96 11.26
CA PRO A 42 -8.83 30.62 10.39
C PRO A 42 -8.24 29.55 9.46
N THR A 43 -8.40 29.75 8.16
CA THR A 43 -7.77 28.95 7.13
C THR A 43 -6.27 29.15 7.26
N VAL A 44 -5.63 28.36 8.12
CA VAL A 44 -4.17 28.29 8.22
C VAL A 44 -3.70 27.78 6.87
N LYS A 45 -3.23 28.70 6.01
CA LYS A 45 -2.59 28.34 4.75
C LYS A 45 -1.43 27.40 5.10
N PRO A 46 -1.41 26.16 4.59
CA PRO A 46 -0.32 25.24 4.84
C PRO A 46 0.99 25.94 4.47
N ARG A 47 1.91 26.06 5.44
CA ARG A 47 3.24 26.63 5.19
C ARG A 47 3.95 25.69 4.21
N GLU A 48 4.12 26.14 2.99
CA GLU A 48 4.88 25.43 1.97
C GLU A 48 6.34 25.37 2.42
N VAL A 49 6.82 24.17 2.74
CA VAL A 49 8.20 23.95 3.18
C VAL A 49 9.06 23.75 1.93
N GLU A 50 10.10 24.57 1.82
CA GLU A 50 11.06 24.52 0.72
C GLU A 50 11.75 23.13 0.67
N PRO A 51 11.72 22.41 -0.47
CA PRO A 51 12.11 21.00 -0.60
C PRO A 51 13.52 20.66 -0.11
N THR A 52 14.46 21.58 -0.30
CA THR A 52 15.89 21.41 -0.03
C THR A 52 16.22 21.35 1.46
N ARG A 53 15.24 21.53 2.35
CA ARG A 53 15.45 21.57 3.80
C ARG A 53 15.21 20.26 4.52
N VAL A 54 14.60 19.26 3.87
CA VAL A 54 14.36 17.96 4.52
C VAL A 54 15.55 17.05 4.23
N PRO A 55 16.39 16.73 5.23
CA PRO A 55 17.54 15.88 5.01
C PRO A 55 17.09 14.45 4.68
N ALA A 56 17.69 13.87 3.63
CA ALA A 56 17.59 12.45 3.35
C ALA A 56 18.22 11.63 4.49
N ARG A 57 17.79 10.38 4.62
CA ARG A 57 18.20 9.47 5.68
C ARG A 57 18.47 8.08 5.16
N ASP A 58 19.51 7.48 5.71
CA ASP A 58 19.91 6.11 5.41
C ASP A 58 19.69 5.13 6.58
N ASP A 59 19.26 5.61 7.75
CA ASP A 59 18.99 4.78 8.94
C ASP A 59 17.62 4.10 8.88
N ILE A 60 17.20 3.66 7.69
CA ILE A 60 15.89 3.06 7.46
C ILE A 60 15.84 1.66 8.07
N ILE A 61 14.76 1.39 8.82
CA ILE A 61 14.53 0.10 9.49
C ILE A 61 13.29 -0.63 8.96
N GLU A 62 12.36 0.08 8.31
CA GLU A 62 11.10 -0.48 7.85
C GLU A 62 10.57 0.30 6.64
N ILE A 63 9.85 -0.39 5.76
CA ILE A 63 9.10 0.20 4.64
C ILE A 63 7.62 -0.09 4.84
N ILE A 64 6.82 0.96 5.03
CA ILE A 64 5.37 0.87 5.24
C ILE A 64 4.64 1.38 3.99
N GLN A 65 3.70 0.57 3.49
CA GLN A 65 2.93 0.88 2.29
C GLN A 65 1.45 1.12 2.63
N TYR A 66 0.92 2.25 2.17
CA TYR A 66 -0.49 2.59 2.27
C TYR A 66 -1.14 2.60 0.89
N TRP A 67 -2.06 1.67 0.70
CA TRP A 67 -2.76 1.44 -0.55
C TRP A 67 -4.13 2.12 -0.53
N PRO A 68 -4.46 2.97 -1.52
CA PRO A 68 -5.82 3.49 -1.64
C PRO A 68 -6.79 2.35 -2.00
N ARG A 69 -8.09 2.57 -1.79
CA ARG A 69 -9.15 1.59 -2.12
C ARG A 69 -9.06 1.11 -3.57
N ASP A 70 -8.76 2.05 -4.48
CA ASP A 70 -8.52 1.78 -5.89
C ASP A 70 -7.09 2.24 -6.24
N PRO A 71 -6.12 1.32 -6.28
CA PRO A 71 -4.74 1.66 -6.56
C PRO A 71 -4.43 1.71 -8.06
N TRP A 72 -5.37 1.43 -8.95
CA TRP A 72 -5.06 1.22 -10.36
C TRP A 72 -5.03 2.53 -11.15
N GLY A 73 -4.00 2.69 -11.98
CA GLY A 73 -3.89 3.76 -12.97
C GLY A 73 -4.23 3.22 -14.36
N LEU A 74 -5.11 3.93 -15.05
CA LEU A 74 -5.51 3.61 -16.42
C LEU A 74 -4.69 4.40 -17.44
N ARG A 75 -4.33 3.74 -18.54
CA ARG A 75 -3.78 4.37 -19.75
C ARG A 75 -4.44 3.72 -20.96
N ASP A 76 -5.06 4.53 -21.82
CA ASP A 76 -5.77 4.07 -23.01
C ASP A 76 -6.82 2.98 -22.73
N GLY A 77 -7.53 3.12 -21.60
CA GLY A 77 -8.58 2.19 -21.17
C GLY A 77 -8.07 0.88 -20.57
N ARG A 78 -6.76 0.71 -20.39
CA ARG A 78 -6.13 -0.47 -19.78
C ARG A 78 -5.47 -0.15 -18.46
N VAL A 79 -5.46 -1.11 -17.53
CA VAL A 79 -4.71 -0.97 -16.27
C VAL A 79 -3.22 -1.12 -16.56
N ARG A 80 -2.45 -0.06 -16.30
CA ARG A 80 -1.02 0.03 -16.65
C ARG A 80 -0.13 0.60 -15.56
N ALA A 81 -0.73 1.01 -14.45
CA ALA A 81 0.02 1.55 -13.32
C ALA A 81 -0.65 1.19 -12.01
N PHE A 82 0.10 1.32 -10.93
CA PHE A 82 -0.46 1.38 -9.59
C PHE A 82 0.04 2.60 -8.82
N ARG A 83 -0.76 3.04 -7.84
CA ARG A 83 -0.42 4.13 -6.91
C ARG A 83 -0.33 3.62 -5.48
N VAL A 84 0.69 4.09 -4.75
CA VAL A 84 0.94 3.72 -3.36
C VAL A 84 1.68 4.83 -2.63
N ALA A 85 1.26 5.12 -1.39
CA ALA A 85 2.02 5.99 -0.50
C ALA A 85 2.99 5.11 0.32
N THR A 86 4.29 5.37 0.21
CA THR A 86 5.33 4.54 0.82
C THR A 86 6.21 5.35 1.76
N TYR A 87 6.25 4.93 3.03
CA TYR A 87 7.06 5.52 4.08
C TYR A 87 8.30 4.66 4.30
N PHE A 88 9.49 5.27 4.22
CA PHE A 88 10.74 4.67 4.64
C PHE A 88 11.02 5.16 6.06
N VAL A 89 10.81 4.29 7.05
CA VAL A 89 10.82 4.65 8.46
C VAL A 89 12.27 4.70 8.97
N SER A 90 12.72 5.88 9.37
CA SER A 90 14.02 6.08 10.00
C SER A 90 14.00 5.57 11.44
N GLY A 91 14.98 4.75 11.80
CA GLY A 91 15.14 4.22 13.16
C GLY A 91 15.43 5.29 14.22
N LYS A 92 15.99 6.45 13.82
CA LYS A 92 16.24 7.58 14.73
C LYS A 92 15.01 8.44 15.02
N THR A 93 14.08 8.58 14.07
CA THR A 93 12.88 9.42 14.25
C THR A 93 11.58 8.66 14.36
N GLU A 94 11.57 7.36 14.06
CA GLU A 94 10.38 6.52 14.02
C GLU A 94 9.28 7.09 13.10
N LYS A 95 9.72 7.81 12.05
CA LYS A 95 8.87 8.50 11.09
C LYS A 95 9.44 8.28 9.69
N GLY A 96 8.55 8.40 8.71
CA GLY A 96 8.92 8.38 7.31
C GLY A 96 9.89 9.52 6.97
N ALA A 97 10.91 9.17 6.20
CA ALA A 97 11.94 10.06 5.70
C ALA A 97 12.13 9.85 4.20
N PHE A 98 12.73 10.83 3.54
CA PHE A 98 13.31 10.62 2.22
C PHE A 98 14.65 9.89 2.36
N VAL A 99 15.01 9.11 1.35
CA VAL A 99 16.19 8.25 1.34
C VAL A 99 17.17 8.69 0.24
N ASP A 100 18.45 8.36 0.44
CA ASP A 100 19.56 8.68 -0.46
C ASP A 100 20.12 7.47 -1.21
N GLY A 101 19.79 6.25 -0.79
CA GLY A 101 20.08 5.01 -1.53
C GLY A 101 19.10 4.72 -2.68
N VAL A 102 19.11 3.46 -3.14
CA VAL A 102 18.30 3.00 -4.27
C VAL A 102 17.02 2.35 -3.76
N ILE A 103 15.88 2.81 -4.27
CA ILE A 103 14.58 2.18 -4.03
C ILE A 103 14.30 1.23 -5.19
N ARG A 104 13.97 -0.03 -4.89
CA ARG A 104 13.45 -0.96 -5.90
C ARG A 104 11.98 -1.26 -5.64
N ALA A 105 11.22 -1.46 -6.71
CA ALA A 105 9.89 -2.02 -6.63
C ALA A 105 9.82 -3.23 -7.56
N HIS A 106 9.42 -4.37 -7.02
CA HIS A 106 9.28 -5.61 -7.77
C HIS A 106 7.80 -5.91 -7.94
N LEU A 107 7.38 -6.11 -9.18
CA LEU A 107 6.04 -6.58 -9.54
C LEU A 107 6.14 -8.03 -9.99
N TYR A 108 5.50 -8.90 -9.25
CA TYR A 108 5.42 -10.31 -9.58
C TYR A 108 4.02 -10.69 -10.05
N ARG A 109 3.93 -11.50 -11.10
CA ARG A 109 2.72 -12.24 -11.46
C ARG A 109 2.60 -13.48 -10.57
N LEU A 110 1.39 -13.73 -10.09
CA LEU A 110 1.04 -14.97 -9.38
C LEU A 110 0.16 -15.83 -10.26
N TYR A 111 0.51 -17.10 -10.35
CA TYR A 111 -0.25 -18.11 -11.10
C TYR A 111 -0.20 -19.44 -10.34
N ALA A 112 -1.08 -20.36 -10.71
CA ALA A 112 -1.01 -21.74 -10.25
C ALA A 112 -0.36 -22.58 -11.34
N ASP A 113 0.56 -23.47 -10.99
CA ASP A 113 1.10 -24.44 -11.94
C ASP A 113 0.10 -25.58 -12.24
N ASP A 114 0.53 -26.55 -13.05
CA ASP A 114 -0.29 -27.72 -13.42
C ASP A 114 -0.76 -28.56 -12.23
N LYS A 115 -0.14 -28.40 -11.05
CA LYS A 115 -0.50 -29.09 -9.80
C LYS A 115 -1.37 -28.23 -8.89
N GLY A 116 -1.61 -26.97 -9.26
CA GLY A 116 -2.33 -26.01 -8.46
C GLY A 116 -1.47 -25.30 -7.42
N ASP A 117 -0.15 -25.52 -7.42
CA ASP A 117 0.75 -24.87 -6.45
C ASP A 117 0.96 -23.41 -6.85
N PRO A 118 0.93 -22.46 -5.88
CA PRO A 118 1.13 -21.05 -6.18
C PRO A 118 2.57 -20.77 -6.58
N GLN A 119 2.74 -20.25 -7.79
CA GLN A 119 4.02 -19.82 -8.36
C GLN A 119 4.09 -18.30 -8.46
N ARG A 120 5.32 -17.79 -8.48
CA ARG A 120 5.64 -16.37 -8.60
C ARG A 120 6.65 -16.15 -9.71
N GLU A 121 6.33 -15.24 -10.65
CA GLU A 121 7.21 -14.83 -11.74
C GLU A 121 7.44 -13.32 -11.66
N LEU A 122 8.69 -12.87 -11.78
CA LEU A 122 9.01 -11.43 -11.85
C LEU A 122 8.51 -10.88 -13.19
N ALA A 123 7.48 -10.03 -13.13
CA ALA A 123 6.87 -9.45 -14.31
C ALA A 123 7.54 -8.13 -14.70
N HIS A 124 7.90 -7.30 -13.71
CA HIS A 124 8.60 -6.04 -13.94
C HIS A 124 9.32 -5.56 -12.69
N GLU A 125 10.34 -4.72 -12.87
CA GLU A 125 11.11 -4.10 -11.80
C GLU A 125 11.34 -2.63 -12.12
N TRP A 126 11.22 -1.78 -11.10
CA TRP A 126 11.68 -0.40 -11.13
C TRP A 126 12.89 -0.28 -10.23
N GLU A 127 13.98 0.28 -10.74
CA GLU A 127 15.11 0.74 -9.95
C GLU A 127 15.09 2.27 -9.95
N LEU A 128 14.92 2.87 -8.77
CA LEU A 128 14.74 4.31 -8.60
C LEU A 128 15.90 4.85 -7.75
N PRO A 129 16.96 5.39 -8.36
CA PRO A 129 17.98 6.16 -7.65
C PRO A 129 17.34 7.34 -6.91
N ALA A 130 18.00 7.83 -5.86
CA ALA A 130 17.47 8.93 -5.04
C ALA A 130 17.04 10.15 -5.85
N SER A 131 17.78 10.53 -6.90
CA SER A 131 17.44 11.65 -7.78
C SER A 131 16.09 11.46 -8.49
N GLU A 132 15.77 10.24 -8.92
CA GLU A 132 14.50 9.91 -9.58
C GLU A 132 13.37 9.75 -8.56
N ALA A 133 13.66 9.07 -7.44
CA ALA A 133 12.71 8.89 -6.35
C ALA A 133 12.17 10.23 -5.82
N MET A 134 13.01 11.28 -5.81
CA MET A 134 12.59 12.63 -5.40
C MET A 134 11.49 13.25 -6.28
N GLY A 135 11.27 12.73 -7.50
CA GLY A 135 10.12 13.09 -8.33
C GLY A 135 8.78 12.65 -7.72
N PHE A 136 8.80 11.63 -6.85
CA PHE A 136 7.61 11.10 -6.16
C PHE A 136 7.48 11.61 -4.71
N ALA A 137 8.40 12.45 -4.24
CA ALA A 137 8.43 12.92 -2.86
C ALA A 137 7.21 13.81 -2.52
N VAL A 138 6.39 13.39 -1.56
CA VAL A 138 5.32 14.24 -1.03
C VAL A 138 5.85 15.06 0.13
N ARG A 139 6.08 16.34 -0.14
CA ARG A 139 6.79 17.27 0.77
C ARG A 139 5.94 17.81 1.91
N LYS A 140 4.63 17.60 1.84
CA LYS A 140 3.72 17.91 2.94
C LYS A 140 3.85 16.80 3.98
N ALA A 141 4.48 17.11 5.11
CA ALA A 141 4.56 16.17 6.23
C ALA A 141 3.17 15.71 6.66
N ALA A 142 2.97 14.40 6.68
CA ALA A 142 1.82 13.76 7.30
C ALA A 142 2.14 13.48 8.78
N ILE A 143 1.17 12.94 9.52
CA ILE A 143 1.39 12.50 10.91
C ILE A 143 2.55 11.49 10.97
N GLY A 144 2.64 10.59 9.98
CA GLY A 144 3.71 9.59 9.86
C GLY A 144 5.04 10.12 9.32
N GLY A 145 5.22 11.42 9.13
CA GLY A 145 6.42 12.02 8.53
C GLY A 145 6.31 12.22 7.02
N TYR A 146 7.42 12.03 6.32
CA TYR A 146 7.52 12.17 4.87
C TYR A 146 7.35 10.83 4.17
N TYR A 147 6.82 10.86 2.95
CA TYR A 147 6.57 9.66 2.16
C TYR A 147 6.69 9.93 0.66
N TYR A 148 6.82 8.87 -0.11
CA TYR A 148 6.76 8.90 -1.55
C TYR A 148 5.37 8.51 -2.02
N GLY A 149 4.78 9.32 -2.90
CA GLY A 149 3.51 9.02 -3.57
C GLY A 149 3.80 8.41 -4.93
N PHE A 150 4.18 7.13 -4.94
CA PHE A 150 4.55 6.45 -6.18
C PHE A 150 3.35 6.25 -7.09
N ILE A 151 3.58 6.47 -8.39
CA ILE A 151 2.70 6.07 -9.48
C ILE A 151 3.59 5.32 -10.48
N LEU A 152 3.63 3.99 -10.35
CA LEU A 152 4.55 3.16 -11.11
C LEU A 152 3.79 2.51 -12.26
N SER A 153 4.22 2.82 -13.48
CA SER A 153 3.67 2.27 -14.71
C SER A 153 4.59 1.20 -15.26
N TRP A 154 4.02 0.13 -15.82
CA TRP A 154 4.79 -0.95 -16.47
C TRP A 154 4.64 -0.89 -18.01
N PRO A 155 5.48 -1.63 -18.76
CA PRO A 155 5.49 -1.62 -20.22
C PRO A 155 4.14 -1.99 -20.87
N ASP A 156 3.88 -1.44 -22.06
CA ASP A 156 2.60 -1.61 -22.77
C ASP A 156 2.38 -3.03 -23.30
N ASP A 157 3.45 -3.82 -23.49
CA ASP A 157 3.41 -5.22 -23.87
C ASP A 157 3.11 -6.16 -22.69
N LEU A 158 3.32 -5.72 -21.44
CA LEU A 158 3.04 -6.51 -20.25
C LEU A 158 1.55 -6.42 -19.86
N ASN A 159 0.76 -7.39 -20.31
CA ASN A 159 -0.65 -7.53 -19.93
C ASN A 159 -0.80 -8.32 -18.62
N LEU A 160 -1.38 -7.70 -17.59
CA LEU A 160 -1.67 -8.31 -16.29
C LEU A 160 -3.17 -8.30 -15.95
N GLY A 161 -4.03 -7.88 -16.89
CA GLY A 161 -5.46 -7.72 -16.62
C GLY A 161 -6.11 -9.02 -16.14
N GLY A 162 -6.71 -9.00 -14.95
CA GLY A 162 -7.34 -10.16 -14.31
C GLY A 162 -6.43 -11.01 -13.43
N ASP A 163 -5.11 -10.84 -13.53
CA ASP A 163 -4.12 -11.62 -12.79
C ASP A 163 -4.06 -11.19 -11.31
N TRP A 164 -3.63 -12.13 -10.47
CA TRP A 164 -3.13 -11.81 -9.14
C TRP A 164 -1.67 -11.36 -9.25
N VAL A 165 -1.33 -10.28 -8.58
CA VAL A 165 0.03 -9.74 -8.54
C VAL A 165 0.49 -9.55 -7.11
N GLN A 166 1.80 -9.65 -6.92
CA GLN A 166 2.49 -9.34 -5.68
C GLN A 166 3.45 -8.17 -5.90
N ILE A 167 3.35 -7.13 -5.07
CA ILE A 167 4.21 -5.96 -5.13
C ILE A 167 5.07 -5.90 -3.87
N VAL A 168 6.37 -5.71 -4.04
CA VAL A 168 7.36 -5.60 -2.95
C VAL A 168 8.25 -4.39 -3.22
N PHE A 169 8.35 -3.48 -2.26
CA PHE A 169 9.38 -2.44 -2.26
C PHE A 169 10.59 -2.91 -1.49
N SER A 170 11.78 -2.58 -1.97
CA SER A 170 13.02 -2.71 -1.22
C SER A 170 13.84 -1.42 -1.27
N TYR A 171 14.73 -1.27 -0.30
CA TYR A 171 15.65 -0.15 -0.18
C TYR A 171 17.04 -0.67 0.10
N GLN A 172 18.00 -0.32 -0.75
CA GLN A 172 19.41 -0.59 -0.51
C GLN A 172 20.04 0.60 0.21
N ARG A 173 20.39 0.39 1.48
CA ARG A 173 21.09 1.35 2.32
C ARG A 173 22.51 1.57 1.82
N ASN A 174 23.11 2.71 2.17
CA ASN A 174 24.50 3.01 1.82
C ASN A 174 25.50 2.06 2.50
N ASP A 175 25.12 1.42 3.60
CA ASP A 175 25.90 0.35 4.25
C ASP A 175 25.77 -1.02 3.56
N GLY A 176 25.04 -1.09 2.44
CA GLY A 176 24.83 -2.29 1.63
C GLY A 176 23.71 -3.21 2.12
N ARG A 177 23.05 -2.88 3.23
CA ARG A 177 21.92 -3.67 3.74
C ARG A 177 20.66 -3.38 2.92
N GLU A 178 19.92 -4.44 2.61
CA GLU A 178 18.63 -4.33 1.96
C GLU A 178 17.50 -4.45 2.98
N ILE A 179 16.55 -3.52 2.92
CA ILE A 179 15.32 -3.53 3.72
C ILE A 179 14.17 -3.78 2.75
N GLU A 180 13.36 -4.81 3.01
CA GLU A 180 12.18 -5.11 2.20
C GLU A 180 10.90 -4.78 2.96
N SER A 181 9.90 -4.31 2.22
CA SER A 181 8.54 -4.16 2.71
C SER A 181 7.81 -5.51 2.78
N PRO A 182 6.78 -5.66 3.63
CA PRO A 182 5.84 -6.77 3.50
C PRO A 182 5.21 -6.80 2.09
N PRO A 183 5.04 -7.98 1.48
CA PRO A 183 4.46 -8.08 0.15
C PRO A 183 2.99 -7.66 0.15
N LYS A 184 2.56 -6.94 -0.89
CA LYS A 184 1.15 -6.64 -1.13
C LYS A 184 0.59 -7.51 -2.26
N LEU A 185 -0.43 -8.29 -1.94
CA LEU A 185 -1.22 -9.02 -2.93
C LEU A 185 -2.40 -8.18 -3.42
N LEU A 186 -2.55 -8.07 -4.73
CA LEU A 186 -3.64 -7.35 -5.38
C LEU A 186 -4.13 -8.12 -6.61
N ARG A 187 -5.39 -7.94 -6.97
CA ARG A 187 -5.94 -8.44 -8.24
C ARG A 187 -6.08 -7.30 -9.22
N VAL A 188 -5.43 -7.41 -10.37
CA VAL A 188 -5.51 -6.40 -11.43
C VAL A 188 -6.90 -6.48 -12.08
N PRO A 189 -7.64 -5.36 -12.22
CA PRO A 189 -8.92 -5.35 -12.92
C PRO A 189 -8.75 -5.86 -14.35
N MET A 190 -9.76 -6.55 -14.87
CA MET A 190 -9.80 -6.87 -16.29
C MET A 190 -10.02 -5.58 -17.09
N ASP A 191 -9.33 -5.46 -18.22
CA ASP A 191 -9.60 -4.37 -19.16
C ASP A 191 -11.01 -4.56 -19.74
N ASN A 192 -11.85 -3.51 -19.69
CA ASN A 192 -13.22 -3.54 -20.21
C ASN A 192 -13.28 -3.89 -21.71
N ALA A 193 -12.18 -3.70 -22.45
CA ALA A 193 -12.04 -4.09 -23.86
C ALA A 193 -12.07 -5.62 -24.08
N THR A 194 -11.86 -6.41 -23.03
CA THR A 194 -11.78 -7.88 -23.10
C THR A 194 -13.06 -8.57 -22.67
N LEU A 195 -14.09 -7.84 -22.23
CA LEU A 195 -15.39 -8.45 -21.98
C LEU A 195 -15.94 -8.91 -23.34
N PRO A 196 -16.24 -10.20 -23.54
CA PRO A 196 -16.82 -10.66 -24.78
C PRO A 196 -18.15 -9.91 -24.99
N THR A 197 -18.18 -9.05 -26.01
CA THR A 197 -19.35 -8.21 -26.36
C THR A 197 -20.60 -9.05 -26.70
N ASN A 198 -20.45 -10.38 -26.83
CA ASN A 198 -21.50 -11.33 -27.11
C ASN A 198 -21.91 -12.16 -25.88
N LEU A 199 -22.21 -11.52 -24.75
CA LEU A 199 -23.10 -12.17 -23.78
C LEU A 199 -24.52 -12.11 -24.38
N PRO A 200 -25.18 -13.25 -24.68
CA PRO A 200 -26.54 -13.24 -25.17
C PRO A 200 -27.38 -12.50 -24.13
N ARG A 201 -28.04 -11.41 -24.55
CA ARG A 201 -29.05 -10.74 -23.74
C ARG A 201 -30.05 -11.81 -23.35
N ARG A 202 -30.09 -12.20 -22.07
CA ARG A 202 -31.18 -13.02 -21.53
C ARG A 202 -32.46 -12.26 -21.84
N GLY A 203 -33.20 -12.73 -22.84
CA GLY A 203 -34.56 -12.26 -23.11
C GLY A 203 -35.38 -12.47 -21.84
N GLY A 204 -36.03 -11.40 -21.40
CA GLY A 204 -37.08 -11.46 -20.39
C GLY A 204 -38.36 -12.05 -20.96
#